data_AF-A0A7H0F5J0-F1
#
_entry.id   AF-A0A7H0F5J0-F1
#
_cell.length_a   1.000
_cell.length_b   1.000
_cell.length_c   1.000
_cell.angle_alpha   90.00
_cell.angle_beta   90.00
_cell.angle_gamma   90.00
#
_symmetry.space_group_name_H-M   'P 1'
#
loop_
_entity.id
_entity.type
_entity.pdbx_description
1 polymer ?
#
loop_
_entity_poly.entity_id
_entity_poly.type
_entity_poly.pdbx_seq_one_letter_code
_entity_poly.pdbx_strand_id
1 'polypeptide(L)'
;MEYLYYLGNASLTLRVVQHLYNRPQMPVSFITVIHQIDGWVIRIKLKEAISTQEDGDFRAFCNELGIRYEPPMRLQMAFWSLEAGQSPIEVMQRYQIAIVSHGGSEKEEIEAFRQQFVRGLGYCPETLA
;
A
#
# COMPACT_ATOMS: atom_id res chain seq x y z
N MET A 1 12.66 -5.24 -7.83
CA MET A 1 12.03 -4.05 -8.46
C MET A 1 10.93 -3.55 -7.54
N GLU A 2 10.68 -2.24 -7.46
CA GLU A 2 9.65 -1.69 -6.56
C GLU A 2 8.89 -0.50 -7.13
N TYR A 3 7.68 -0.33 -6.61
CA TYR A 3 6.76 0.76 -6.90
C TYR A 3 6.25 1.35 -5.61
N LEU A 4 6.19 2.68 -5.56
CA LEU A 4 5.73 3.41 -4.38
C LEU A 4 4.86 4.57 -4.83
N TYR A 5 3.59 4.53 -4.42
CA TYR A 5 2.57 5.47 -4.86
C TYR A 5 1.74 5.98 -3.69
N TYR A 6 1.30 7.23 -3.83
CA TYR A 6 0.33 7.85 -2.95
C TYR A 6 -1.03 7.91 -3.65
N LEU A 7 -2.07 7.47 -2.96
CA LEU A 7 -3.43 7.33 -3.43
C LEU A 7 -4.37 8.11 -2.52
N GLY A 8 -5.37 8.77 -3.11
CA GLY A 8 -6.26 9.65 -2.34
C GLY A 8 -7.19 8.92 -1.36
N ASN A 9 -7.50 7.64 -1.61
CA ASN A 9 -8.44 6.89 -0.76
C ASN A 9 -8.24 5.37 -0.81
N ALA A 10 -8.99 4.70 0.06
CA ALA A 10 -8.98 3.26 0.21
C ALA A 10 -9.51 2.54 -1.03
N SER A 11 -10.54 3.06 -1.69
CA SER A 11 -11.07 2.50 -2.94
C SER A 11 -10.03 2.45 -4.07
N LEU A 12 -9.22 3.48 -4.25
CA LEU A 12 -8.11 3.48 -5.21
C LEU A 12 -7.03 2.47 -4.82
N THR A 13 -6.74 2.36 -3.52
CA THR A 13 -5.79 1.36 -2.99
C THR A 13 -6.26 -0.06 -3.28
N LEU A 14 -7.54 -0.35 -3.05
CA LEU A 14 -8.16 -1.63 -3.37
C LEU A 14 -8.13 -1.93 -4.87
N ARG A 15 -8.30 -0.93 -5.75
CA ARG A 15 -8.17 -1.13 -7.20
C ARG A 15 -6.77 -1.58 -7.60
N VAL A 16 -5.72 -1.02 -7.00
CA VAL A 16 -4.34 -1.46 -7.26
C VAL A 16 -4.13 -2.91 -6.81
N VAL A 17 -4.58 -3.23 -5.59
CA VAL A 17 -4.49 -4.59 -5.04
C VAL A 17 -5.25 -5.59 -5.92
N GLN A 18 -6.48 -5.28 -6.31
CA GLN A 18 -7.29 -6.12 -7.21
C GLN A 18 -6.65 -6.31 -8.58
N HIS A 19 -6.05 -5.26 -9.14
CA HIS A 19 -5.35 -5.33 -10.42
C HIS A 19 -4.16 -6.29 -10.38
N LEU A 20 -3.43 -6.33 -9.27
CA LEU A 20 -2.35 -7.29 -9.04
C LEU A 20 -2.88 -8.72 -8.87
N TYR A 21 -3.95 -8.92 -8.09
CA TYR A 21 -4.58 -10.23 -7.94
C TYR A 21 -5.12 -10.80 -9.26
N ASN A 22 -5.64 -9.94 -10.14
CA ASN A 22 -6.12 -10.34 -11.47
C ASN A 22 -4.98 -10.62 -12.47
N ARG A 23 -3.71 -10.46 -12.06
CA ARG A 23 -2.51 -10.69 -12.86
C ARG A 23 -1.54 -11.61 -12.11
N PRO A 24 -1.89 -12.90 -11.91
CA PRO A 24 -1.06 -13.84 -11.15
C PRO A 24 0.35 -14.05 -11.72
N GLN A 25 0.58 -13.72 -12.99
CA GLN A 25 1.90 -13.73 -13.63
C GLN A 25 2.84 -12.64 -13.09
N MET A 26 2.34 -11.60 -12.42
CA MET A 26 3.18 -10.57 -11.85
C MET A 26 3.84 -11.11 -10.58
N PRO A 27 5.19 -11.12 -10.49
CA PRO A 27 5.90 -11.79 -9.42
C PRO A 27 5.93 -10.95 -8.15
N VAL A 28 4.77 -10.62 -7.58
CA VAL A 28 4.67 -9.83 -6.35
C VAL A 28 5.29 -10.60 -5.18
N SER A 29 6.22 -9.95 -4.48
CA SER A 29 6.81 -10.46 -3.25
C SER A 29 5.98 -10.07 -2.03
N PHE A 30 5.62 -8.80 -1.93
CA PHE A 30 4.75 -8.28 -0.89
C PHE A 30 4.17 -6.94 -1.31
N ILE A 31 3.04 -6.58 -0.71
CA ILE A 31 2.49 -5.23 -0.73
C ILE A 31 2.49 -4.69 0.70
N THR A 32 2.86 -3.42 0.87
CA THR A 32 2.68 -2.69 2.14
C THR A 32 1.70 -1.56 1.90
N VAL A 33 0.68 -1.45 2.76
CA VAL A 33 -0.29 -0.36 2.71
C VAL A 33 -0.23 0.41 4.01
N ILE A 34 -0.06 1.72 3.91
CA ILE A 34 0.05 2.64 5.04
C ILE A 34 -1.01 3.72 4.89
N HIS A 35 -1.81 3.91 5.92
CA HIS A 35 -2.74 5.03 6.00
C HIS A 35 -2.03 6.25 6.59
N GLN A 36 -2.23 7.40 5.98
CA GLN A 36 -1.82 8.72 6.47
C GLN A 36 -3.07 9.59 6.60
N ILE A 37 -2.96 10.74 7.26
CA ILE A 37 -4.10 11.64 7.50
C ILE A 37 -4.81 12.00 6.19
N ASP A 38 -4.03 12.29 5.14
CA ASP A 38 -4.54 12.83 3.88
C ASP A 38 -4.70 11.78 2.77
N GLY A 39 -4.38 10.51 3.02
CA GLY A 39 -4.39 9.48 1.97
C GLY A 39 -3.65 8.20 2.32
N TRP A 40 -3.30 7.44 1.28
CA TRP A 40 -2.79 6.07 1.39
C TRP A 40 -1.49 5.92 0.63
N VAL A 41 -0.50 5.28 1.25
CA VAL A 41 0.76 4.92 0.60
C VAL A 41 0.75 3.42 0.34
N ILE A 42 0.98 3.03 -0.91
CA ILE A 42 1.14 1.64 -1.33
C ILE A 42 2.56 1.39 -1.84
N ARG A 43 3.25 0.43 -1.21
CA ARG A 43 4.54 -0.09 -1.65
C ARG A 43 4.33 -1.47 -2.24
N ILE A 44 4.82 -1.72 -3.45
CA ILE A 44 4.69 -3.01 -4.13
C ILE A 44 6.11 -3.46 -4.48
N LYS A 45 6.53 -4.58 -3.89
CA LYS A 45 7.83 -5.20 -4.17
C LYS A 45 7.62 -6.41 -5.06
N LEU A 46 8.39 -6.49 -6.14
CA LEU A 46 8.44 -7.68 -6.99
C LEU A 46 9.66 -8.55 -6.63
N LYS A 47 9.48 -9.87 -6.69
CA LYS A 47 10.53 -10.89 -6.49
C LYS A 47 11.61 -10.80 -7.56
N GLU A 48 11.20 -10.51 -8.79
CA GLU A 48 12.09 -10.39 -9.95
C GLU A 48 11.68 -9.20 -10.84
N ALA A 49 12.54 -8.85 -11.79
CA ALA A 49 12.23 -7.83 -12.78
C ALA A 49 11.24 -8.39 -13.80
N ILE A 50 10.31 -7.55 -14.24
CA ILE A 50 9.37 -7.84 -15.33
C ILE A 50 9.86 -7.23 -16.63
N SER A 51 9.21 -7.55 -17.75
CA SER A 51 9.57 -6.94 -19.03
C SER A 51 9.36 -5.42 -19.03
N THR A 52 10.09 -4.70 -19.89
CA THR A 52 9.95 -3.24 -20.01
C THR A 52 8.52 -2.82 -20.36
N GLN A 53 7.81 -3.63 -21.15
CA GLN A 53 6.41 -3.36 -21.48
C GLN A 53 5.51 -3.49 -20.25
N GLU A 54 5.65 -4.58 -19.47
CA GLU A 54 4.84 -4.77 -18.26
C GLU A 54 5.15 -3.72 -17.18
N ASP A 55 6.42 -3.30 -17.05
CA ASP A 55 6.80 -2.16 -16.21
C ASP A 55 6.10 -0.88 -16.66
N GLY A 56 6.15 -0.57 -17.96
CA GLY A 56 5.48 0.60 -18.54
C GLY A 56 3.97 0.59 -18.30
N ASP A 57 3.32 -0.52 -18.62
CA ASP A 57 1.88 -0.70 -18.47
C ASP A 57 1.44 -0.58 -16.99
N PHE A 58 2.21 -1.16 -16.08
CA PHE A 58 1.90 -1.08 -14.65
C PHE A 58 2.13 0.32 -14.09
N ARG A 59 3.21 1.01 -14.48
CA ARG A 59 3.44 2.40 -14.10
C ARG A 59 2.34 3.31 -14.64
N ALA A 60 1.92 3.13 -15.89
CA ALA A 60 0.84 3.91 -16.49
C ALA A 60 -0.46 3.74 -15.68
N PHE A 61 -0.85 2.50 -15.40
CA PHE A 61 -1.99 2.20 -14.55
C PHE A 61 -1.91 2.87 -13.16
N CYS A 62 -0.76 2.77 -12.46
CA CYS A 62 -0.62 3.41 -11.15
C CYS A 62 -0.64 4.94 -11.22
N ASN A 63 -0.09 5.53 -12.29
CA ASN A 63 -0.10 6.98 -12.51
C ASN A 63 -1.52 7.53 -12.80
N GLU A 64 -2.44 6.70 -13.30
CA GLU A 64 -3.85 7.10 -13.45
C GLU A 64 -4.58 7.17 -12.10
N LEU A 65 -4.16 6.35 -11.13
CA LEU A 65 -4.81 6.24 -9.81
C LEU A 65 -4.18 7.13 -8.75
N GLY A 66 -2.94 7.57 -8.94
CA GLY A 66 -2.25 8.43 -7.99
C GLY A 66 -0.90 8.92 -8.49
N ILE A 67 -0.05 9.29 -7.55
CA ILE A 67 1.25 9.91 -7.86
C ILE A 67 2.38 9.08 -7.30
N ARG A 68 3.52 9.04 -8.00
CA ARG A 68 4.75 8.47 -7.46
C ARG A 68 5.10 9.18 -6.17
N TYR A 69 5.53 8.41 -5.19
CA TYR A 69 5.71 8.91 -3.85
C TYR A 69 7.16 8.76 -3.40
N GLU A 70 7.73 9.88 -2.95
CA GLU A 70 9.04 9.93 -2.32
C GLU A 70 8.85 9.96 -0.80
N PRO A 71 9.19 8.85 -0.10
CA PRO A 71 8.89 8.72 1.31
C PRO A 71 9.87 9.56 2.14
N PRO A 72 9.42 10.24 3.21
CA PRO A 72 10.33 10.86 4.16
C PRO A 72 11.17 9.80 4.88
N MET A 73 12.32 10.19 5.44
CA MET A 73 13.29 9.28 6.07
C MET A 73 12.66 8.32 7.11
N ARG A 74 11.72 8.81 7.93
CA ARG A 74 11.01 7.98 8.90
C ARG A 74 10.27 6.81 8.25
N LEU A 75 9.61 7.05 7.13
CA LEU A 75 8.85 6.04 6.41
C LEU A 75 9.78 5.08 5.65
N GLN A 76 10.91 5.59 5.14
CA GLN A 76 11.97 4.73 4.61
C GLN A 76 12.48 3.73 5.66
N MET A 77 12.74 4.20 6.89
CA MET A 77 13.17 3.33 7.99
C MET A 77 12.12 2.28 8.33
N ALA A 78 10.84 2.66 8.36
CA ALA A 78 9.76 1.72 8.57
C ALA A 78 9.70 0.64 7.48
N PHE A 79 9.83 1.03 6.20
CA PHE A 79 9.89 0.09 5.09
C PHE A 79 11.08 -0.87 5.20
N TRP A 80 12.25 -0.39 5.60
CA TRP A 80 13.41 -1.25 5.88
C TRP A 80 13.16 -2.22 7.03
N SER A 81 12.56 -1.77 8.14
CA SER A 81 12.25 -2.67 9.27
C SER A 81 11.27 -3.77 8.87
N LEU A 82 10.23 -3.44 8.08
CA LEU A 82 9.30 -4.43 7.55
C LEU A 82 9.99 -5.44 6.64
N GLU A 83 10.82 -4.97 5.71
CA GLU A 83 11.57 -5.84 4.78
C GLU A 83 12.60 -6.72 5.51
N ALA A 84 13.11 -6.27 6.66
CA ALA A 84 13.93 -7.07 7.57
C ALA A 84 13.13 -8.09 8.40
N GLY A 85 11.81 -8.20 8.20
CA GLY A 85 10.93 -9.15 8.87
C GLY A 85 10.44 -8.73 10.25
N GLN A 86 10.58 -7.46 10.63
CA GLN A 86 10.01 -6.97 11.89
C GLN A 86 8.48 -6.93 11.81
N SER A 87 7.82 -7.19 12.94
CA SER A 87 6.35 -7.19 13.01
C SER A 87 5.77 -5.82 12.65
N PRO A 88 4.71 -5.72 11.82
CA PRO A 88 4.03 -4.46 11.54
C PRO A 88 3.66 -3.69 12.80
N ILE A 89 3.21 -4.37 13.86
CA ILE A 89 2.84 -3.74 15.14
C ILE A 89 4.04 -3.05 15.80
N GLU A 90 5.20 -3.72 15.84
CA GLU A 90 6.43 -3.16 16.42
C GLU A 90 6.92 -1.96 15.61
N VAL A 91 6.83 -2.04 14.29
CA VAL A 91 7.20 -0.95 13.38
C VAL A 91 6.25 0.24 13.56
N MET A 92 4.93 0.01 13.65
CA MET A 92 3.95 1.06 13.93
C MET A 92 4.25 1.79 15.23
N GLN A 93 4.55 1.04 16.30
CA GLN A 93 4.89 1.62 17.60
C GLN A 93 6.20 2.41 17.56
N ARG A 94 7.24 1.88 16.90
CA ARG A 94 8.55 2.55 16.83
C ARG A 94 8.52 3.82 16.00
N TYR A 95 7.85 3.80 14.85
CA TYR A 95 7.87 4.90 13.89
C TYR A 95 6.62 5.76 13.91
N GLN A 96 5.61 5.43 14.72
CA GLN A 96 4.36 6.19 14.83
C GLN A 96 3.67 6.36 13.46
N ILE A 97 3.47 5.24 12.77
CA ILE A 97 2.82 5.15 11.46
C ILE A 97 1.65 4.17 11.53
N ALA A 98 0.63 4.36 10.68
CA ALA A 98 -0.50 3.43 10.59
C ALA A 98 -0.30 2.44 9.44
N ILE A 99 0.35 1.31 9.72
CA ILE A 99 0.46 0.21 8.76
C ILE A 99 -0.87 -0.54 8.76
N VAL A 100 -1.52 -0.57 7.61
CA VAL A 100 -2.80 -1.26 7.42
C VAL A 100 -2.55 -2.72 7.04
N SER A 101 -1.60 -2.94 6.13
CA SER A 101 -1.22 -4.28 5.69
C SER A 101 0.25 -4.37 5.30
N HIS A 102 0.83 -5.56 5.44
CA HIS A 102 2.14 -5.90 4.89
C HIS A 102 2.22 -7.40 4.59
N GLY A 103 2.42 -7.77 3.32
CA GLY A 103 2.65 -9.16 2.93
C GLY A 103 1.71 -9.65 1.84
N GLY A 104 0.53 -10.17 2.23
CA GLY A 104 -0.40 -10.83 1.28
C GLY A 104 -1.89 -10.93 1.69
N SER A 105 -2.32 -10.25 2.75
CA SER A 105 -3.74 -10.21 3.20
C SER A 105 -4.33 -8.81 3.07
N GLU A 106 -3.91 -8.07 2.04
CA GLU A 106 -4.12 -6.63 1.97
C GLU A 106 -5.58 -6.26 1.78
N LYS A 107 -6.34 -7.03 0.99
CA LYS A 107 -7.75 -6.70 0.71
C LYS A 107 -8.58 -6.75 1.98
N GLU A 108 -8.52 -7.85 2.71
CA GLU A 108 -9.28 -8.07 3.94
C GLU A 108 -8.87 -7.07 5.03
N GLU A 109 -7.57 -6.77 5.13
CA GLU A 109 -7.03 -5.82 6.10
C GLU A 109 -7.44 -4.37 5.80
N ILE A 110 -7.42 -3.94 4.52
CA ILE A 110 -7.91 -2.61 4.12
C ILE A 110 -9.41 -2.49 4.41
N GLU A 111 -10.21 -3.50 4.05
CA GLU A 111 -11.66 -3.48 4.30
C GLU A 111 -11.98 -3.46 5.81
N ALA A 112 -11.27 -4.25 6.61
CA ALA A 112 -11.41 -4.26 8.06
C ALA A 112 -11.04 -2.91 8.69
N PHE A 113 -9.92 -2.31 8.26
CA PHE A 113 -9.48 -0.99 8.72
C PHE A 113 -10.52 0.09 8.43
N ARG A 114 -11.07 0.11 7.21
CA ARG A 114 -12.15 1.04 6.84
C ARG A 114 -13.36 0.90 7.76
N GLN A 115 -13.83 -0.33 8.01
CA GLN A 115 -14.99 -0.57 8.86
C GLN A 115 -14.76 -0.14 10.31
N GLN A 116 -13.56 -0.38 10.87
CA GLN A 116 -13.22 0.04 12.22
C GLN A 116 -13.25 1.57 12.38
N PHE A 117 -12.68 2.30 11.41
CA PHE A 117 -12.67 3.76 11.44
C PHE A 117 -14.05 4.39 11.26
N VAL A 118 -14.86 3.89 10.31
CA VAL A 118 -16.22 4.39 10.10
C VAL A 118 -17.10 4.20 11.34
N ARG A 119 -16.97 3.06 12.04
CA ARG A 119 -17.68 2.80 13.30
C ARG A 119 -17.25 3.73 14.43
N GLY A 120 -15.97 4.14 14.47
CA GLY A 120 -15.44 5.05 15.48
C GLY A 120 -15.77 6.53 15.24
N LEU A 121 -15.94 6.95 13.98
CA LEU A 121 -16.14 8.35 13.60
C LEU A 121 -17.62 8.74 13.46
N GLY A 122 -18.52 7.79 13.17
CA GLY A 122 -19.93 8.07 12.90
C GLY A 122 -20.19 8.69 11.51
N TYR A 123 -19.15 8.86 10.68
CA TYR A 123 -19.20 9.26 9.28
C TYR A 123 -18.06 8.57 8.49
N CYS A 124 -18.12 8.59 7.15
CA CYS A 124 -17.06 8.03 6.30
C CYS A 124 -16.24 9.18 5.67
N PRO A 125 -14.99 9.41 6.13
CA PRO A 125 -14.07 10.34 5.49
C PRO A 125 -13.81 9.97 4.02
N GLU A 126 -13.56 10.96 3.17
CA GLU A 126 -13.25 10.73 1.74
C GLU A 126 -12.01 9.87 1.53
N THR A 127 -11.03 9.95 2.43
CA THR A 127 -9.83 9.09 2.40
C THR A 127 -10.17 7.61 2.70
N LEU A 128 -11.29 7.34 3.36
CA LEU A 128 -11.78 5.98 3.67
C LEU A 128 -12.91 5.53 2.73
N ALA A 129 -13.29 6.34 1.75
CA ALA A 129 -14.30 6.02 0.74
C ALA A 129 -13.84 4.95 -0.26
#